data_AF-A0A1F8UMW2-F1
#
_entry.id   AF-A0A1F8UMW2-F1
#
_cell.length_a   1.000
_cell.length_b   1.000
_cell.length_c   1.000
_cell.angle_alpha   90.00
_cell.angle_beta   90.00
_cell.angle_gamma   90.00
#
_symmetry.space_group_name_H-M   'P 1'
#
loop_
_entity.id
_entity.type
_entity.pdbx_description
1 polymer ?
#
loop_
_entity_poly.entity_id
_entity_poly.type
_entity_poly.pdbx_seq_one_letter_code
_entity_poly.pdbx_strand_id
1 'polypeptide(L)'
;MIEYARNDQDDEARRMMKYLREINELKIGYSSNKSQGKEFSLKDGMYLYEQIKKSKVRETGMIKDIFDCQVFIPRVYRDKVSDFISNIIQKNLVEYTQKECVKYNIPMQQVNSIRYHNIDINKWDKVKVHLPVHNGKPIILIPKTVVRNKQYFDYYNVYDKLIIPYYQTEMANPLNRLLYLASDKPITKGEVKKQFSCSREFVNQFLDINVEKYIQFRENALGV
;
A
#
# COMPACT_ATOMS: atom_id res chain seq x y z
N MET A 1 -6.43 -11.50 -4.53
CA MET A 1 -6.57 -10.49 -5.63
C MET A 1 -5.67 -10.82 -6.80
N ILE A 2 -4.35 -10.89 -6.59
CA ILE A 2 -3.38 -11.22 -7.65
C ILE A 2 -3.67 -12.58 -8.26
N GLU A 3 -3.97 -13.59 -7.43
CA GLU A 3 -4.35 -14.91 -7.91
C GLU A 3 -5.62 -14.89 -8.78
N TYR A 4 -6.68 -14.20 -8.34
CA TYR A 4 -7.87 -13.98 -9.17
C TYR A 4 -7.56 -13.26 -10.48
N ALA A 5 -6.57 -12.36 -10.51
CA ALA A 5 -6.16 -11.66 -11.72
C ALA A 5 -5.33 -12.54 -12.66
N ARG A 6 -4.59 -13.53 -12.12
CA ARG A 6 -3.86 -14.53 -12.90
C ARG A 6 -4.80 -15.56 -13.55
N ASN A 7 -5.89 -15.90 -12.88
CA ASN A 7 -6.82 -16.95 -13.30
C ASN A 7 -8.10 -16.42 -13.99
N ASP A 8 -8.19 -15.13 -14.32
CA ASP A 8 -9.38 -14.51 -14.92
C ASP A 8 -10.68 -14.68 -14.10
N GLN A 9 -10.57 -14.72 -12.77
CA GLN A 9 -11.69 -14.93 -11.86
C GLN A 9 -12.36 -13.60 -11.48
N ASP A 10 -12.90 -12.92 -12.48
CA ASP A 10 -13.44 -11.55 -12.36
C ASP A 10 -14.58 -11.44 -11.33
N ASP A 11 -15.47 -12.45 -11.26
CA ASP A 11 -16.59 -12.47 -10.33
C ASP A 11 -16.16 -12.63 -8.87
N GLU A 12 -15.17 -13.48 -8.60
CA GLU A 12 -14.63 -13.66 -7.25
C GLU A 12 -13.85 -12.43 -6.81
N ALA A 13 -13.09 -11.82 -7.72
CA ALA A 13 -12.44 -10.54 -7.47
C ALA A 13 -13.48 -9.47 -7.10
N ARG A 14 -14.58 -9.37 -7.85
CA ARG A 14 -15.66 -8.41 -7.57
C ARG A 14 -16.31 -8.66 -6.20
N ARG A 15 -16.59 -9.92 -5.85
CA ARG A 15 -17.14 -10.28 -4.52
C ARG A 15 -16.19 -9.89 -3.39
N MET A 16 -14.89 -10.10 -3.58
CA MET A 16 -13.87 -9.73 -2.61
C MET A 16 -13.74 -8.22 -2.46
N MET A 17 -13.74 -7.47 -3.57
CA MET A 17 -13.62 -6.01 -3.56
C MET A 17 -14.86 -5.32 -2.99
N LYS A 18 -16.04 -5.95 -3.04
CA LYS A 18 -17.31 -5.37 -2.58
C LYS A 18 -17.28 -4.92 -1.11
N TYR A 19 -16.49 -5.59 -0.29
CA TYR A 19 -16.44 -5.39 1.15
C TYR A 19 -15.21 -4.63 1.65
N LEU A 20 -14.27 -4.31 0.76
CA LEU A 20 -13.19 -3.36 1.07
C LEU A 20 -13.78 -1.95 1.07
N ARG A 21 -13.95 -1.37 2.27
CA ARG A 21 -14.47 -0.01 2.46
C ARG A 21 -13.75 0.66 3.61
N GLU A 22 -13.73 1.99 3.66
CA GLU A 22 -13.20 2.69 4.83
C GLU A 22 -13.90 2.23 6.11
N ILE A 23 -13.10 1.95 7.15
CA ILE A 23 -13.60 1.57 8.47
C ILE A 23 -13.72 2.85 9.31
N ASN A 24 -14.92 3.41 9.32
CA ASN A 24 -15.21 4.66 10.02
C ASN A 24 -14.89 4.62 11.53
N GLU A 25 -14.97 3.43 12.14
CA GLU A 25 -14.67 3.20 13.55
C GLU A 25 -13.20 3.47 13.91
N LEU A 26 -12.27 3.45 12.94
CA LEU A 26 -10.84 3.74 13.16
C LEU A 26 -10.53 5.22 13.31
N LYS A 27 -11.40 6.11 12.81
CA LYS A 27 -11.24 7.58 12.89
C LYS A 27 -9.86 8.11 12.42
N ILE A 28 -9.26 7.47 11.41
CA ILE A 28 -7.97 7.90 10.82
C ILE A 28 -8.17 8.97 9.73
N GLY A 29 -9.39 9.10 9.20
CA GLY A 29 -9.70 10.07 8.14
C GLY A 29 -9.44 11.52 8.57
N TYR A 30 -8.84 12.31 7.67
CA TYR A 30 -8.49 13.72 7.88
C TYR A 30 -9.70 14.68 7.88
N SER A 31 -10.94 14.20 7.93
CA SER A 31 -12.13 15.03 7.72
C SER A 31 -12.71 15.59 9.03
N SER A 32 -12.72 16.92 9.16
CA SER A 32 -13.44 17.65 10.21
C SER A 32 -14.85 18.11 9.79
N ASN A 33 -15.18 18.04 8.50
CA ASN A 33 -16.51 18.30 7.91
C ASN A 33 -16.84 17.23 6.84
N LYS A 34 -18.12 17.10 6.44
CA LYS A 34 -18.63 16.10 5.45
C LYS A 34 -17.57 15.81 4.38
N SER A 35 -17.03 14.59 4.43
CA SER A 35 -15.88 14.17 3.64
C SER A 35 -16.14 14.38 2.15
N GLN A 36 -15.29 15.18 1.50
CA GLN A 36 -15.04 15.06 0.06
C GLN A 36 -13.87 14.10 -0.21
N GLY A 37 -13.53 13.27 0.77
CA GLY A 37 -12.49 12.24 0.67
C GLY A 37 -12.94 11.10 -0.24
N LYS A 38 -12.06 10.67 -1.13
CA LYS A 38 -12.26 9.50 -1.99
C LYS A 38 -12.22 8.23 -1.14
N GLU A 39 -13.35 7.87 -0.54
CA GLU A 39 -13.53 6.58 0.13
C GLU A 39 -13.09 5.44 -0.81
N PHE A 40 -12.40 4.43 -0.29
CA PHE A 40 -12.09 3.22 -1.06
C PHE A 40 -13.40 2.54 -1.48
N SER A 41 -13.78 2.73 -2.74
CA SER A 41 -15.04 2.22 -3.28
C SER A 41 -14.84 0.92 -4.03
N LEU A 42 -15.93 0.21 -4.33
CA LEU A 42 -15.89 -0.95 -5.24
C LEU A 42 -15.29 -0.56 -6.60
N LYS A 43 -15.49 0.67 -7.07
CA LYS A 43 -14.88 1.17 -8.32
C LYS A 43 -13.36 1.25 -8.18
N ASP A 44 -12.84 1.70 -7.05
CA ASP A 44 -11.41 1.76 -6.78
C ASP A 44 -10.80 0.36 -6.67
N GLY A 45 -11.48 -0.57 -6.00
CA GLY A 45 -11.07 -1.97 -5.92
C GLY A 45 -11.05 -2.63 -7.30
N MET A 46 -12.10 -2.46 -8.10
CA MET A 46 -12.13 -3.01 -9.47
C MET A 46 -11.11 -2.34 -10.38
N TYR A 47 -10.87 -1.03 -10.24
CA TYR A 47 -9.79 -0.38 -10.97
C TYR A 47 -8.43 -1.00 -10.63
N LEU A 48 -8.14 -1.21 -9.34
CA LEU A 48 -6.92 -1.90 -8.91
C LEU A 48 -6.83 -3.30 -9.53
N TYR A 49 -7.91 -4.08 -9.48
CA TYR A 49 -7.95 -5.42 -10.08
C TYR A 49 -7.64 -5.40 -11.58
N GLU A 50 -8.28 -4.51 -12.33
CA GLU A 50 -8.04 -4.34 -13.77
C GLU A 50 -6.60 -3.93 -14.08
N GLN A 51 -6.00 -3.05 -13.27
CA GLN A 51 -4.61 -2.67 -13.45
C GLN A 51 -3.66 -3.83 -13.14
N ILE A 52 -3.93 -4.63 -12.11
CA ILE A 52 -3.15 -5.85 -11.82
C ILE A 52 -3.29 -6.84 -12.99
N LYS A 53 -4.50 -7.03 -13.53
CA LYS A 53 -4.77 -7.92 -14.67
C LYS A 53 -4.05 -7.47 -15.95
N LYS A 54 -4.02 -6.16 -16.23
CA LYS A 54 -3.32 -5.55 -17.39
C LYS A 54 -1.82 -5.48 -17.23
N SER A 55 -1.33 -5.38 -15.99
CA SER A 55 0.11 -5.41 -15.73
C SER A 55 0.67 -6.77 -16.10
N LYS A 56 1.96 -6.83 -16.43
CA LYS A 56 2.70 -8.07 -16.75
C LYS A 56 2.85 -9.02 -15.54
N VAL A 57 1.90 -9.04 -14.60
CA VAL A 57 1.88 -9.88 -13.40
C VAL A 57 1.88 -11.36 -13.71
N ARG A 58 1.35 -11.76 -14.87
CA ARG A 58 1.41 -13.15 -15.37
C ARG A 58 2.80 -13.52 -15.91
N GLU A 59 3.55 -12.54 -16.42
CA GLU A 59 4.83 -12.76 -17.11
C GLU A 59 6.04 -12.55 -16.18
N THR A 60 6.00 -11.47 -15.40
CA THR A 60 7.14 -11.00 -14.59
C THR A 60 7.00 -11.33 -13.10
N GLY A 61 5.77 -11.53 -12.62
CA GLY A 61 5.51 -11.76 -11.19
C GLY A 61 5.90 -10.59 -10.26
N MET A 62 6.17 -9.39 -10.80
CA MET A 62 6.68 -8.26 -10.01
C MET A 62 5.70 -7.71 -8.98
N ILE A 63 4.39 -7.76 -9.25
CA ILE A 63 3.37 -7.37 -8.26
C ILE A 63 3.02 -8.60 -7.42
N LYS A 64 3.54 -8.65 -6.19
CA LYS A 64 3.31 -9.73 -5.23
C LYS A 64 2.26 -9.36 -4.18
N ASP A 65 2.13 -8.07 -3.86
CA ASP A 65 1.17 -7.59 -2.86
C ASP A 65 0.68 -6.15 -3.12
N ILE A 66 -0.01 -5.58 -2.13
CA ILE A 66 -0.58 -4.24 -2.17
C ILE A 66 0.49 -3.12 -2.15
N PHE A 67 1.68 -3.39 -1.62
CA PHE A 67 2.80 -2.45 -1.60
C PHE A 67 3.40 -2.31 -3.00
N ASP A 68 3.55 -3.41 -3.73
CA ASP A 68 3.95 -3.36 -5.14
C ASP A 68 2.93 -2.58 -5.97
N CYS A 69 1.64 -2.74 -5.68
CA CYS A 69 0.59 -1.97 -6.35
C CYS A 69 0.78 -0.45 -6.15
N GLN A 70 1.27 0.00 -4.99
CA GLN A 70 1.54 1.42 -4.74
C GLN A 70 2.69 1.99 -5.59
N VAL A 71 3.64 1.13 -5.98
CA VAL A 71 4.75 1.49 -6.87
C VAL A 71 4.25 1.52 -8.32
N PHE A 72 3.74 0.38 -8.81
CA PHE A 72 3.49 0.15 -10.23
C PHE A 72 2.16 0.72 -10.72
N ILE A 73 1.12 0.73 -9.88
CA ILE A 73 -0.24 1.02 -10.32
C ILE A 73 -0.58 2.49 -10.05
N PRO A 74 -0.99 3.25 -11.08
CA PRO A 74 -1.44 4.62 -10.89
C PRO A 74 -2.62 4.70 -9.92
N ARG A 75 -2.76 5.83 -9.20
CA ARG A 75 -3.93 6.11 -8.33
C ARG A 75 -4.13 5.12 -7.17
N VAL A 76 -3.11 4.32 -6.85
CA VAL A 76 -2.98 3.54 -5.61
C VAL A 76 -2.00 4.29 -4.72
N TYR A 77 -2.54 5.06 -3.77
CA TYR A 77 -1.77 5.87 -2.84
C TYR A 77 -1.86 5.29 -1.44
N ARG A 78 -1.09 5.87 -0.52
CA ARG A 78 -1.05 5.51 0.90
C ARG A 78 -2.42 5.26 1.50
N ASP A 79 -3.36 6.18 1.30
CA ASP A 79 -4.70 6.11 1.90
C ASP A 79 -5.42 4.82 1.52
N LYS A 80 -5.37 4.44 0.23
CA LYS A 80 -5.97 3.20 -0.25
C LYS A 80 -5.28 1.96 0.30
N VAL A 81 -3.96 2.00 0.47
CA VAL A 81 -3.20 0.90 1.07
C VAL A 81 -3.52 0.76 2.56
N SER A 82 -3.63 1.86 3.29
CA SER A 82 -4.05 1.83 4.70
C SER A 82 -5.48 1.34 4.86
N ASP A 83 -6.40 1.75 3.99
CA ASP A 83 -7.78 1.26 3.99
C ASP A 83 -7.81 -0.25 3.73
N PHE A 84 -7.07 -0.70 2.71
CA PHE A 84 -6.96 -2.11 2.38
C PHE A 84 -6.44 -2.93 3.56
N ILE A 85 -5.29 -2.55 4.12
CA ILE A 85 -4.68 -3.24 5.26
C ILE A 85 -5.64 -3.26 6.45
N SER A 86 -6.25 -2.12 6.77
CA SER A 86 -7.17 -1.99 7.89
C SER A 86 -8.36 -2.94 7.78
N ASN A 87 -8.90 -3.14 6.58
CA ASN A 87 -9.96 -4.14 6.33
C ASN A 87 -9.49 -5.58 6.58
N ILE A 88 -8.26 -5.91 6.21
CA ILE A 88 -7.69 -7.25 6.43
C ILE A 88 -7.47 -7.49 7.93
N ILE A 89 -6.89 -6.53 8.65
CA ILE A 89 -6.53 -6.68 10.07
C ILE A 89 -7.64 -6.23 11.04
N GLN A 90 -8.84 -5.90 10.54
CA GLN A 90 -9.91 -5.30 11.34
C GLN A 90 -10.24 -6.12 12.60
N LYS A 91 -10.28 -7.45 12.48
CA LYS A 91 -10.50 -8.36 13.62
C LYS A 91 -9.40 -8.24 14.67
N ASN A 92 -8.13 -8.20 14.26
CA ASN A 92 -7.00 -8.04 15.18
C ASN A 92 -7.04 -6.68 15.89
N LEU A 93 -7.46 -5.62 15.20
CA LEU A 93 -7.62 -4.28 15.80
C LEU A 93 -8.75 -4.25 16.83
N VAL A 94 -9.84 -5.00 16.60
CA VAL A 94 -10.93 -5.16 17.56
C VAL A 94 -10.46 -5.92 18.79
N GLU A 95 -9.73 -7.02 18.62
CA GLU A 95 -9.14 -7.77 19.73
C GLU A 95 -8.17 -6.92 20.55
N TYR A 96 -7.34 -6.12 19.88
CA TYR A 96 -6.46 -5.16 20.54
C TYR A 96 -7.26 -4.12 21.34
N THR A 97 -8.30 -3.56 20.74
CA THR A 97 -9.18 -2.58 21.40
C THR A 97 -9.82 -3.15 22.66
N GLN A 98 -10.32 -4.38 22.60
CA GLN A 98 -10.95 -5.06 23.73
C GLN A 98 -9.95 -5.29 24.87
N LYS A 99 -8.72 -5.72 24.54
CA LYS A 99 -7.65 -5.91 25.53
C LYS A 99 -7.31 -4.60 26.25
N GLU A 100 -7.17 -3.50 25.51
CA GLU A 100 -6.90 -2.18 26.11
C GLU A 100 -8.10 -1.69 26.95
N CYS A 101 -9.34 -1.91 26.50
CA CYS A 101 -10.52 -1.53 27.27
C CYS A 101 -10.61 -2.30 28.60
N VAL A 102 -10.37 -3.61 28.58
CA VAL A 102 -10.32 -4.43 29.81
C VAL A 102 -9.22 -3.93 30.74
N LYS A 103 -8.02 -3.66 30.21
CA LYS A 103 -6.88 -3.16 30.99
C LYS A 103 -7.17 -1.84 31.72
N TYR A 104 -7.90 -0.93 31.08
CA TYR A 104 -8.21 0.38 31.65
C TYR A 104 -9.64 0.49 32.22
N ASN A 105 -10.35 -0.64 32.39
CA ASN A 105 -11.74 -0.68 32.87
C ASN A 105 -12.69 0.23 32.07
N ILE A 106 -12.51 0.30 30.75
CA ILE A 106 -13.39 1.03 29.84
C ILE A 106 -14.60 0.16 29.49
N PRO A 107 -15.84 0.64 29.71
CA PRO A 107 -17.03 -0.13 29.41
C PRO A 107 -17.18 -0.36 27.90
N MET A 108 -17.61 -1.55 27.55
CA MET A 108 -17.90 -1.96 26.18
C MET A 108 -19.34 -2.44 26.09
N GLN A 109 -19.95 -2.27 24.92
CA GLN A 109 -21.27 -2.81 24.64
C GLN A 109 -21.27 -3.56 23.31
N GLN A 110 -22.21 -4.47 23.15
CA GLN A 110 -22.38 -5.19 21.90
C GLN A 110 -22.78 -4.19 20.81
N VAL A 111 -22.01 -4.16 19.73
CA VAL A 111 -22.30 -3.33 18.55
C VAL A 111 -22.81 -4.19 17.39
N ASN A 112 -23.21 -3.53 16.30
CA ASN A 112 -23.54 -4.20 15.05
C ASN A 112 -22.37 -5.07 14.57
N SER A 113 -22.69 -6.12 13.80
CA SER A 113 -21.66 -7.02 13.30
C SER A 113 -20.64 -6.27 12.45
N ILE A 114 -19.37 -6.45 12.78
CA ILE A 114 -18.27 -6.04 11.91
C ILE A 114 -18.07 -7.10 10.84
N ARG A 115 -17.61 -6.68 9.66
CA ARG A 115 -17.09 -7.59 8.66
C ARG A 115 -15.60 -7.79 8.90
N TYR A 116 -15.08 -8.96 8.57
CA TYR A 116 -13.65 -9.20 8.56
C TYR A 116 -13.31 -10.22 7.47
N HIS A 117 -12.06 -10.17 7.01
CA HIS A 117 -11.57 -11.18 6.09
C HIS A 117 -11.10 -12.39 6.88
N ASN A 118 -11.77 -13.53 6.67
CA ASN A 118 -11.31 -14.81 7.19
C ASN A 118 -10.31 -15.41 6.19
N ILE A 119 -9.04 -15.43 6.59
CA ILE A 119 -7.91 -15.87 5.78
C ILE A 119 -7.97 -17.37 5.50
N ASP A 120 -8.39 -18.18 6.48
CA ASP A 120 -8.39 -19.65 6.40
C ASP A 120 -9.32 -20.16 5.29
N ILE A 121 -10.48 -19.50 5.13
CA ILE A 121 -11.46 -19.84 4.10
C ILE A 121 -11.46 -18.85 2.93
N ASN A 122 -10.56 -17.86 2.96
CA ASN A 122 -10.43 -16.78 1.99
C ASN A 122 -11.77 -16.09 1.63
N LYS A 123 -12.58 -15.77 2.64
CA LYS A 123 -13.92 -15.17 2.48
C LYS A 123 -14.18 -14.06 3.49
N TRP A 124 -15.13 -13.19 3.15
CA TRP A 124 -15.66 -12.20 4.09
C TRP A 124 -16.68 -12.84 5.01
N ASP A 125 -16.50 -12.64 6.31
CA ASP A 125 -17.39 -13.12 7.35
C ASP A 125 -17.85 -11.97 8.25
N LYS A 126 -18.83 -12.23 9.11
CA LYS A 126 -19.41 -11.27 10.06
C LYS A 126 -19.36 -11.81 11.46
N VAL A 127 -18.97 -10.96 12.39
CA VAL A 127 -18.94 -11.31 13.81
C VAL A 127 -19.54 -10.18 14.64
N LYS A 128 -20.34 -10.55 15.65
CA LYS A 128 -20.80 -9.61 16.68
C LYS A 128 -19.67 -9.37 17.66
N VAL A 129 -19.39 -8.12 17.97
CA VAL A 129 -18.27 -7.73 18.84
C VAL A 129 -18.72 -6.74 19.89
N HIS A 130 -17.96 -6.69 20.99
CA HIS A 130 -18.09 -5.67 22.00
C HIS A 130 -17.02 -4.60 21.76
N LEU A 131 -17.43 -3.33 21.69
CA LEU A 131 -16.52 -2.20 21.49
C LEU A 131 -16.89 -1.05 22.44
N PRO A 132 -15.92 -0.18 22.78
CA PRO A 132 -16.23 1.08 23.43
C PRO A 132 -17.04 1.97 22.48
N VAL A 133 -18.05 2.65 23.02
CA VAL A 133 -18.94 3.53 22.24
C VAL A 133 -18.91 4.93 22.85
N HIS A 134 -18.69 5.92 22.00
CA HIS A 134 -18.72 7.33 22.38
C HIS A 134 -19.63 8.10 21.43
N ASN A 135 -20.60 8.84 21.98
CA ASN A 135 -21.63 9.57 21.22
C ASN A 135 -22.35 8.69 20.18
N GLY A 136 -22.70 7.47 20.57
CA GLY A 136 -23.38 6.49 19.71
C GLY A 136 -22.50 5.87 18.61
N LYS A 137 -21.20 6.17 18.57
CA LYS A 137 -20.26 5.65 17.57
C LYS A 137 -19.26 4.67 18.19
N PRO A 138 -19.14 3.44 17.66
CA PRO A 138 -18.09 2.51 18.06
C PRO A 138 -16.69 3.07 17.75
N ILE A 139 -15.71 2.68 18.55
CA ILE A 139 -14.31 3.06 18.38
C ILE A 139 -13.46 1.79 18.29
N ILE A 140 -12.59 1.75 17.28
CA ILE A 140 -11.51 0.76 17.18
C ILE A 140 -10.17 1.50 17.35
N LEU A 141 -9.36 1.02 18.27
CA LEU A 141 -8.04 1.54 18.57
C LEU A 141 -6.97 0.89 17.67
N ILE A 142 -5.93 1.65 17.40
CA ILE A 142 -4.77 1.19 16.63
C ILE A 142 -3.53 1.34 17.52
N PRO A 143 -2.70 0.29 17.65
CA PRO A 143 -1.46 0.40 18.40
C PRO A 143 -0.58 1.51 17.83
N LYS A 144 -0.13 2.45 18.67
CA LYS A 144 0.75 3.54 18.24
C LYS A 144 2.03 3.04 17.58
N THR A 145 2.48 1.84 17.94
CA THR A 145 3.67 1.18 17.40
C THR A 145 3.56 0.84 15.91
N VAL A 146 2.36 0.65 15.37
CA VAL A 146 2.15 0.33 13.94
C VAL A 146 1.76 1.56 13.10
N VAL A 147 1.37 2.66 13.75
CA VAL A 147 1.07 3.92 13.05
C VAL A 147 2.36 4.55 12.53
N ARG A 148 2.35 4.99 11.27
CA ARG A 148 3.50 5.62 10.60
C ARG A 148 3.05 6.82 9.78
N ASN A 149 3.72 7.95 9.96
CA ASN A 149 3.49 9.17 9.15
C ASN A 149 4.13 9.13 7.76
N LYS A 150 5.06 8.20 7.52
CA LYS A 150 5.69 7.96 6.22
C LYS A 150 5.67 6.47 5.93
N GLN A 151 5.14 6.10 4.76
CA GLN A 151 5.28 4.75 4.23
C GLN A 151 6.68 4.59 3.66
N TYR A 152 7.30 3.44 3.90
CA TYR A 152 8.64 3.12 3.37
C TYR A 152 8.61 2.79 1.88
N PHE A 153 7.45 2.36 1.36
CA PHE A 153 7.32 1.76 0.05
C PHE A 153 6.32 2.55 -0.81
N ASP A 154 6.84 3.47 -1.63
CA ASP A 154 6.10 4.15 -2.69
C ASP A 154 7.03 4.39 -3.90
N TYR A 155 6.45 4.76 -5.04
CA TYR A 155 7.23 4.95 -6.27
C TYR A 155 8.33 6.01 -6.13
N TYR A 156 8.13 7.02 -5.27
CA TYR A 156 9.11 8.09 -5.05
C TYR A 156 10.30 7.57 -4.23
N ASN A 157 10.07 6.75 -3.21
CA ASN A 157 11.12 6.09 -2.44
C ASN A 157 11.92 5.14 -3.32
N VAL A 158 11.27 4.37 -4.20
CA VAL A 158 11.96 3.54 -5.19
C VAL A 158 12.85 4.43 -6.07
N TYR A 159 12.31 5.52 -6.59
CA TYR A 159 13.10 6.45 -7.39
C TYR A 159 14.29 7.04 -6.61
N ASP A 160 14.09 7.61 -5.42
CA ASP A 160 15.14 8.33 -4.67
C ASP A 160 16.19 7.41 -4.04
N LYS A 161 15.81 6.16 -3.69
CA LYS A 161 16.69 5.21 -2.97
C LYS A 161 17.23 4.07 -3.82
N LEU A 162 16.60 3.74 -4.95
CA LEU A 162 17.10 2.72 -5.87
C LEU A 162 17.63 3.36 -7.16
N ILE A 163 16.80 4.14 -7.84
CA ILE A 163 17.10 4.63 -9.20
C ILE A 163 18.16 5.72 -9.18
N ILE A 164 18.04 6.71 -8.29
CA ILE A 164 19.02 7.79 -8.17
C ILE A 164 20.42 7.26 -7.83
N PRO A 165 20.61 6.44 -6.78
CA PRO A 165 21.93 5.88 -6.48
C PRO A 165 22.50 5.00 -7.61
N TYR A 166 21.63 4.28 -8.33
CA TYR A 166 22.04 3.52 -9.50
C TYR A 166 22.65 4.42 -10.58
N TYR A 167 21.93 5.45 -11.03
CA TYR A 167 22.44 6.36 -12.06
C TYR A 167 23.63 7.20 -11.58
N GLN A 168 23.71 7.54 -10.29
CA GLN A 168 24.91 8.17 -9.74
C GLN A 168 26.15 7.28 -9.91
N THR A 169 26.00 5.97 -9.67
CA THR A 169 27.07 4.99 -9.84
C THR A 169 27.42 4.80 -11.32
N GLU A 170 26.41 4.69 -12.19
CA GLU A 170 26.60 4.56 -13.64
C GLU A 170 27.31 5.77 -14.24
N MET A 171 26.93 6.99 -13.86
CA MET A 171 27.54 8.23 -14.35
C MET A 171 28.96 8.44 -13.77
N ALA A 172 29.24 7.91 -12.59
CA ALA A 172 30.56 7.97 -11.96
C ALA A 172 31.56 6.97 -12.57
N ASN A 173 31.07 5.94 -13.28
CA ASN A 173 31.93 5.00 -13.99
C ASN A 173 32.79 5.73 -15.03
N PRO A 174 34.13 5.60 -15.00
CA PRO A 174 35.03 6.31 -15.92
C PRO A 174 34.68 6.18 -17.40
N LEU A 175 34.16 5.03 -17.83
CA LEU A 175 33.75 4.80 -19.22
C LEU A 175 32.50 5.62 -19.61
N ASN A 176 31.58 5.77 -18.68
CA ASN A 176 30.33 6.50 -18.88
C ASN A 176 30.49 8.01 -18.59
N ARG A 177 31.52 8.39 -17.82
CA ARG A 177 31.78 9.77 -17.41
C ARG A 177 31.93 10.71 -18.61
N LEU A 178 32.55 10.23 -19.69
CA LEU A 178 32.68 10.95 -20.97
C LEU A 178 31.34 11.18 -21.68
N LEU A 179 30.39 10.25 -21.54
CA LEU A 179 29.06 10.36 -22.15
C LEU A 179 28.17 11.35 -21.38
N TYR A 180 28.34 11.43 -20.06
CA TYR A 180 27.45 12.17 -19.17
C TYR A 180 28.00 13.52 -18.70
N LEU A 181 29.31 13.76 -18.73
CA LEU A 181 29.92 14.95 -18.16
C LEU A 181 31.03 15.53 -19.04
N ALA A 182 30.98 16.85 -19.24
CA ALA A 182 32.10 17.65 -19.77
C ALA A 182 33.03 18.18 -18.65
N SER A 183 32.89 17.72 -17.39
CA SER A 183 33.65 18.27 -16.24
C SER A 183 33.89 17.27 -15.11
N ASP A 184 34.93 17.51 -14.30
CA ASP A 184 35.41 16.64 -13.21
C ASP A 184 34.66 16.76 -11.87
N LYS A 185 33.50 17.43 -11.82
CA LYS A 185 32.74 17.60 -10.56
C LYS A 185 32.06 16.30 -10.10
N PRO A 186 31.87 16.11 -8.78
CA PRO A 186 31.14 14.95 -8.24
C PRO A 186 29.65 15.02 -8.60
N ILE A 187 29.08 13.88 -9.02
CA ILE A 187 27.69 13.78 -9.48
C ILE A 187 26.72 13.89 -8.31
N THR A 188 25.98 14.99 -8.29
CA THR A 188 24.97 15.26 -7.27
C THR A 188 23.64 14.60 -7.61
N LYS A 189 22.81 14.31 -6.59
CA LYS A 189 21.43 13.86 -6.80
C LYS A 189 20.63 14.83 -7.69
N GLY A 190 20.93 16.13 -7.59
CA GLY A 190 20.26 17.17 -8.38
C GLY A 190 20.54 17.06 -9.88
N GLU A 191 21.77 16.74 -10.27
CA GLU A 191 22.14 16.54 -11.68
C GLU A 191 21.47 15.30 -12.26
N VAL A 192 21.46 14.19 -11.52
CA VAL A 192 20.74 12.98 -11.95
C VAL A 192 19.26 13.26 -12.11
N LYS A 193 18.62 14.00 -11.20
CA LYS A 193 17.20 14.38 -11.30
C LYS A 193 16.87 15.27 -12.51
N LYS A 194 17.83 16.10 -12.96
CA LYS A 194 17.66 16.93 -14.17
C LYS A 194 17.63 16.06 -15.44
N GLN A 195 18.48 15.03 -15.50
CA GLN A 195 18.58 14.16 -16.67
C GLN A 195 17.53 13.05 -16.67
N PHE A 196 17.23 12.50 -15.50
CA PHE A 196 16.33 11.38 -15.29
C PHE A 196 15.17 11.81 -14.39
N SER A 197 14.25 12.62 -14.90
CA SER A 197 13.13 13.15 -14.10
C SER A 197 12.25 12.05 -13.49
N CYS A 198 11.72 12.28 -12.29
CA CYS A 198 10.86 11.32 -11.60
C CYS A 198 9.47 11.28 -12.25
N SER A 199 9.24 10.35 -13.17
CA SER A 199 7.90 9.97 -13.64
C SER A 199 7.61 8.51 -13.29
N ARG A 200 6.32 8.16 -13.15
CA ARG A 200 5.93 6.77 -12.84
C ARG A 200 6.23 5.85 -14.03
N GLU A 201 6.08 6.36 -15.24
CA GLU A 201 6.43 5.65 -16.48
C GLU A 201 7.92 5.30 -16.51
N PHE A 202 8.78 6.26 -16.16
CA PHE A 202 10.22 6.05 -16.09
C PHE A 202 10.60 5.03 -15.01
N VAL A 203 10.01 5.15 -13.81
CA VAL A 203 10.21 4.19 -12.73
C VAL A 203 9.81 2.78 -13.20
N ASN A 204 8.62 2.62 -13.77
CA ASN A 204 8.15 1.31 -14.24
C ASN A 204 9.06 0.73 -15.34
N GLN A 205 9.49 1.54 -16.32
CA GLN A 205 10.44 1.10 -17.36
C GLN A 205 11.78 0.66 -16.77
N PHE A 206 12.30 1.40 -15.80
CA PHE A 206 13.54 1.04 -15.12
C PHE A 206 13.42 -0.31 -14.40
N LEU A 207 12.30 -0.52 -13.69
CA LEU A 207 12.04 -1.73 -12.92
C LEU A 207 11.80 -2.94 -13.83
N ASP A 208 11.14 -2.76 -14.98
CA ASP A 208 10.96 -3.79 -16.00
C ASP A 208 12.31 -4.31 -16.53
N ILE A 209 13.32 -3.44 -16.64
CA ILE A 209 14.68 -3.80 -17.09
C ILE A 209 15.52 -4.37 -15.94
N ASN A 210 15.35 -3.85 -14.71
CA ASN A 210 16.19 -4.15 -13.55
C ASN A 210 15.43 -4.93 -12.46
N VAL A 211 14.73 -6.01 -12.85
CA VAL A 211 13.85 -6.78 -11.96
C VAL A 211 14.56 -7.27 -10.69
N GLU A 212 15.78 -7.81 -10.81
CA GLU A 212 16.54 -8.32 -9.68
C GLU A 212 16.86 -7.24 -8.64
N LYS A 213 17.22 -6.04 -9.09
CA LYS A 213 17.50 -4.90 -8.21
C LYS A 213 16.25 -4.44 -7.47
N TYR A 214 15.09 -4.49 -8.12
CA TYR A 214 13.83 -4.20 -7.45
C TYR A 214 13.50 -5.22 -6.36
N ILE A 215 13.70 -6.51 -6.63
CA ILE A 215 13.47 -7.59 -5.66
C ILE A 215 14.36 -7.38 -4.42
N GLN A 216 15.67 -7.15 -4.62
CA GLN A 216 16.60 -6.88 -3.52
C GLN A 216 16.23 -5.61 -2.74
N PHE A 217 15.85 -4.53 -3.43
CA PHE A 217 15.40 -3.31 -2.77
C PHE A 217 14.15 -3.56 -1.91
N ARG A 218 13.20 -4.35 -2.41
CA ARG A 218 11.96 -4.68 -1.72
C ARG A 218 12.20 -5.52 -0.46
N GLU A 219 13.03 -6.55 -0.55
CA GLU A 219 13.42 -7.40 0.59
C GLU A 219 14.06 -6.57 1.70
N ASN A 220 15.06 -5.74 1.34
CA ASN A 220 15.70 -4.81 2.27
C ASN A 220 14.73 -3.79 2.88
N ALA A 221 13.77 -3.26 2.11
CA ALA A 221 12.81 -2.28 2.59
C ALA A 221 11.75 -2.88 3.52
N LEU A 222 11.37 -4.15 3.32
CA LEU A 222 10.40 -4.87 4.14
C LEU A 222 11.04 -5.58 5.33
N GLY A 223 12.37 -5.69 5.37
CA GLY A 223 13.11 -6.41 6.41
C GLY A 223 12.89 -7.93 6.34
N VAL A 224 12.70 -8.45 5.12
CA VAL A 224 12.46 -9.88 4.82
C VAL A 224 13.63 -10.42 4.03
#